data_AF-A0A8T2AMB9-F1
#
_entry.id   AF-A0A8T2AMB9-F1
#
_cell.length_a   1.000
_cell.length_b   1.000
_cell.length_c   1.000
_cell.angle_alpha   90.00
_cell.angle_beta   90.00
_cell.angle_gamma   90.00
#
_symmetry.space_group_name_H-M   'P 1'
#
loop_
_entity.id
_entity.type
_entity.pdbx_description
1 polymer ?
#
loop_
_entity_poly.entity_id
_entity_poly.type
_entity_poly.pdbx_seq_one_letter_code
_entity_poly.pdbx_strand_id
1 'polypeptide(L)'
;MNRQKSGYLKIPTRKIGSGAKIFGNGCSIGSNVVIQGSYIWNNVTVEDGCEIRNAVVCDGVKVSAGSIVQAGVVLSFKVVVGRDFVVPAYSKGSLLQQPMEEDSDEENLLSGVDLQMESKLVLGHNVPHRKLEGILSYIWQVCDEGWKHSVAPIPKDKLAEIIDDDDTEDESVVTPSGDANRSINNDVNGLYDFEIEVDGTFLRAVEENIVADLAVLEINSLRLSYNMESAHCAGAIFYSMMKLAADTPHSSAIDLYKNAASIITRWKGLLGFYVKQSDEQIEVISRLEEMCQESAQELGPLFAHIIRFMYEEENDILQEVAILRWADEKAGADESDKVYLKQCEPFITWLKETSDDEDD
;
A
#
# COMPACT_ATOMS: atom_id res chain seq x y z
N MET A 1 -13.01 6.67 -35.32
CA MET A 1 -12.47 5.72 -36.33
C MET A 1 -11.01 6.09 -36.61
N ASN A 2 -10.09 5.61 -35.77
CA ASN A 2 -8.64 5.64 -36.05
C ASN A 2 -7.97 4.55 -35.21
N ARG A 3 -7.85 3.35 -35.79
CA ARG A 3 -7.11 2.23 -35.20
C ARG A 3 -5.62 2.40 -35.52
N GLN A 4 -4.81 2.66 -34.51
CA GLN A 4 -3.35 2.57 -34.60
C GLN A 4 -2.92 1.11 -34.81
N LYS A 5 -1.95 0.93 -35.69
CA LYS A 5 -1.49 -0.35 -36.22
C LYS A 5 -0.62 -1.07 -35.19
N SER A 6 -1.04 -2.28 -34.83
CA SER A 6 -0.23 -3.29 -34.12
C SER A 6 1.00 -3.65 -34.98
N GLY A 7 2.19 -3.31 -34.48
CA GLY A 7 3.47 -3.70 -35.07
C GLY A 7 3.84 -5.11 -34.63
N TYR A 8 3.52 -6.11 -35.45
CA TYR A 8 3.97 -7.50 -35.27
C TYR A 8 5.49 -7.61 -35.51
N LEU A 9 6.25 -7.99 -34.48
CA LEU A 9 7.65 -8.39 -34.61
C LEU A 9 7.72 -9.87 -35.03
N LYS A 10 8.22 -10.13 -36.24
CA LYS A 10 8.50 -11.47 -36.81
C LYS A 10 9.84 -11.96 -36.26
N ILE A 11 9.91 -13.13 -35.61
CA ILE A 11 11.18 -13.81 -35.30
C ILE A 11 11.03 -15.32 -35.54
N PRO A 12 11.96 -15.99 -36.26
CA PRO A 12 11.82 -17.39 -36.65
C PRO A 12 12.20 -18.35 -35.51
N THR A 13 11.43 -19.44 -35.41
CA THR A 13 11.68 -20.65 -34.60
C THR A 13 11.95 -20.43 -33.10
N ARG A 14 10.87 -20.35 -32.31
CA ARG A 14 10.93 -20.54 -30.85
C ARG A 14 10.00 -21.66 -30.39
N LYS A 15 10.51 -22.56 -29.56
CA LYS A 15 9.67 -23.35 -28.65
C LYS A 15 9.38 -22.50 -27.41
N ILE A 16 8.34 -21.67 -27.49
CA ILE A 16 7.77 -21.00 -26.31
C ILE A 16 6.84 -22.02 -25.65
N GLY A 17 7.25 -22.55 -24.49
CA GLY A 17 6.42 -23.44 -23.67
C GLY A 17 5.17 -22.73 -23.16
N SER A 18 4.08 -23.49 -23.00
CA SER A 18 2.74 -23.04 -22.63
C SER A 18 2.63 -22.62 -21.15
N GLY A 19 3.03 -21.39 -20.85
CA GLY A 19 2.76 -20.69 -19.59
C GLY A 19 2.86 -19.19 -19.86
N ALA A 20 1.89 -18.41 -19.37
CA ALA A 20 1.78 -16.98 -19.66
C ALA A 20 3.11 -16.25 -19.43
N LYS A 21 3.57 -15.47 -20.42
CA LYS A 21 4.78 -14.66 -20.34
C LYS A 21 4.42 -13.20 -20.53
N ILE A 22 4.66 -12.42 -19.49
CA ILE A 22 4.63 -10.96 -19.57
C ILE A 22 6.03 -10.54 -19.98
N PHE A 23 6.15 -9.95 -21.17
CA PHE A 23 7.38 -9.33 -21.65
C PHE A 23 7.21 -7.81 -21.59
N GLY A 24 8.14 -7.12 -20.94
CA GLY A 24 8.23 -5.67 -21.00
C GLY A 24 8.67 -5.16 -22.38
N ASN A 25 8.51 -3.87 -22.58
CA ASN A 25 8.87 -3.18 -23.81
C ASN A 25 10.40 -3.12 -24.00
N GLY A 26 10.86 -3.11 -25.25
CA GLY A 26 12.30 -2.93 -25.57
C GLY A 26 13.19 -4.15 -25.35
N CYS A 27 12.62 -5.34 -25.13
CA CYS A 27 13.42 -6.56 -24.97
C CYS A 27 14.08 -7.03 -26.27
N SER A 28 15.33 -7.49 -26.17
CA SER A 28 16.07 -8.16 -27.25
C SER A 28 16.32 -9.60 -26.86
N ILE A 29 15.79 -10.57 -27.61
CA ILE A 29 15.96 -11.99 -27.30
C ILE A 29 16.53 -12.73 -28.51
N GLY A 30 17.63 -13.45 -28.30
CA GLY A 30 18.37 -14.19 -29.30
C GLY A 30 17.71 -15.47 -29.80
N SER A 31 18.50 -16.29 -30.48
CA SER A 31 18.16 -17.57 -31.09
C SER A 31 18.26 -18.71 -30.09
N ASN A 32 17.42 -19.75 -30.25
CA ASN A 32 17.44 -20.96 -29.40
C ASN A 32 17.28 -20.70 -27.88
N VAL A 33 16.59 -19.62 -27.51
CA VAL A 33 16.32 -19.28 -26.11
C VAL A 33 15.09 -20.01 -25.59
N VAL A 34 15.19 -20.58 -24.39
CA VAL A 34 14.08 -21.20 -23.66
C VAL A 34 13.73 -20.30 -22.48
N ILE A 35 12.48 -19.84 -22.43
CA ILE A 35 11.94 -19.12 -21.26
C ILE A 35 10.71 -19.90 -20.80
N GLN A 36 10.53 -20.16 -19.50
CA GLN A 36 9.36 -20.87 -18.98
C GLN A 36 8.98 -20.36 -17.59
N GLY A 37 7.73 -19.91 -17.42
CA GLY A 37 7.23 -19.45 -16.12
C GLY A 37 7.98 -18.24 -15.55
N SER A 38 8.61 -17.43 -16.40
CA SER A 38 9.45 -16.30 -15.98
C SER A 38 8.82 -14.96 -16.35
N TYR A 39 9.06 -13.96 -15.51
CA TYR A 39 8.66 -12.57 -15.73
C TYR A 39 9.85 -11.78 -16.25
N ILE A 40 9.72 -11.20 -17.45
CA ILE A 40 10.78 -10.44 -18.11
C ILE A 40 10.29 -8.99 -18.25
N TRP A 41 10.95 -8.05 -17.59
CA TRP A 41 10.55 -6.63 -17.62
C TRP A 41 11.16 -5.90 -18.82
N ASN A 42 11.31 -4.57 -18.76
CA ASN A 42 11.65 -3.73 -19.90
C ASN A 42 13.14 -3.76 -20.23
N ASN A 43 13.50 -3.55 -21.50
CA ASN A 43 14.88 -3.39 -21.97
C ASN A 43 15.81 -4.57 -21.60
N VAL A 44 15.27 -5.76 -21.43
CA VAL A 44 16.05 -6.97 -21.11
C VAL A 44 16.71 -7.51 -22.38
N THR A 45 18.00 -7.84 -22.30
CA THR A 45 18.74 -8.49 -23.38
C THR A 45 19.06 -9.93 -23.01
N VAL A 46 18.54 -10.89 -23.77
CA VAL A 46 18.84 -12.32 -23.64
C VAL A 46 19.54 -12.77 -24.92
N GLU A 47 20.80 -13.17 -24.84
CA GLU A 47 21.59 -13.66 -25.97
C GLU A 47 21.24 -15.12 -26.34
N ASP A 48 21.92 -15.67 -27.35
CA ASP A 48 21.59 -16.97 -27.94
C ASP A 48 21.80 -18.16 -26.97
N GLY A 49 20.93 -19.17 -27.07
CA GLY A 49 21.09 -20.44 -26.35
C GLY A 49 20.84 -20.37 -24.84
N CYS A 50 20.27 -19.27 -24.34
CA CYS A 50 19.97 -19.12 -22.91
C CYS A 50 18.73 -19.91 -22.48
N GLU A 51 18.71 -20.32 -21.21
CA GLU A 51 17.57 -20.97 -20.57
C GLU A 51 17.16 -20.23 -19.31
N ILE A 52 15.90 -19.81 -19.20
CA ILE A 52 15.36 -19.07 -18.05
C ILE A 52 14.09 -19.77 -17.58
N ARG A 53 14.07 -20.23 -16.33
CA ARG A 53 12.90 -20.92 -15.76
C ARG A 53 12.48 -20.28 -14.46
N ASN A 54 11.18 -20.05 -14.28
CA ASN A 54 10.57 -19.65 -13.01
C ASN A 54 11.32 -18.51 -12.30
N ALA A 55 11.71 -17.48 -13.06
CA ALA A 55 12.60 -16.41 -12.60
C ALA A 55 12.02 -15.01 -12.90
N VAL A 56 12.43 -14.02 -12.12
CA VAL A 56 12.10 -12.61 -12.33
C VAL A 56 13.34 -11.88 -12.85
N VAL A 57 13.20 -11.20 -13.98
CA VAL A 57 14.28 -10.47 -14.66
C VAL A 57 13.85 -9.02 -14.84
N CYS A 58 14.39 -8.13 -13.99
CA CYS A 58 14.04 -6.71 -13.96
C CYS A 58 14.67 -5.89 -15.10
N ASP A 59 14.38 -4.58 -15.12
CA ASP A 59 14.73 -3.73 -16.26
C ASP A 59 16.24 -3.69 -16.55
N GLY A 60 16.57 -3.72 -17.85
CA GLY A 60 17.94 -3.54 -18.33
C GLY A 60 18.89 -4.69 -18.04
N VAL A 61 18.40 -5.84 -17.54
CA VAL A 61 19.23 -7.02 -17.30
C VAL A 61 19.76 -7.59 -18.61
N LYS A 62 21.03 -8.03 -18.59
CA LYS A 62 21.68 -8.70 -19.72
C LYS A 62 22.06 -10.14 -19.34
N VAL A 63 21.50 -11.11 -20.07
CA VAL A 63 21.84 -12.52 -19.98
C VAL A 63 22.66 -12.90 -21.20
N SER A 64 23.96 -13.13 -21.00
CA SER A 64 24.89 -13.48 -22.09
C SER A 64 24.69 -14.92 -22.59
N ALA A 65 25.20 -15.21 -23.79
CA ALA A 65 24.89 -16.46 -24.51
C ALA A 65 25.20 -17.74 -23.70
N GLY A 66 24.42 -18.79 -23.90
CA GLY A 66 24.62 -20.11 -23.27
C GLY A 66 24.31 -20.17 -21.77
N SER A 67 23.83 -19.08 -21.17
CA SER A 67 23.62 -19.01 -19.72
C SER A 67 22.28 -19.57 -19.27
N ILE A 68 22.27 -20.14 -18.07
CA ILE A 68 21.11 -20.83 -17.48
C ILE A 68 20.71 -20.12 -16.20
N VAL A 69 19.46 -19.64 -16.14
CA VAL A 69 18.84 -19.02 -14.97
C VAL A 69 17.86 -20.03 -14.38
N GLN A 70 18.22 -20.60 -13.23
CA GLN A 70 17.41 -21.61 -12.54
C GLN A 70 16.17 -21.02 -11.87
N ALA A 71 15.28 -21.91 -11.43
CA ALA A 71 14.03 -21.55 -10.77
C ALA A 71 14.23 -20.72 -9.50
N GLY A 72 13.33 -19.77 -9.25
CA GLY A 72 13.32 -18.91 -8.07
C GLY A 72 14.35 -17.77 -8.12
N VAL A 73 15.12 -17.63 -9.20
CA VAL A 73 16.11 -16.55 -9.32
C VAL A 73 15.41 -15.19 -9.51
N VAL A 74 15.93 -14.17 -8.83
CA VAL A 74 15.55 -12.76 -9.02
C VAL A 74 16.78 -11.97 -9.44
N LEU A 75 16.76 -11.42 -10.65
CA LEU A 75 17.78 -10.51 -11.16
C LEU A 75 17.25 -9.09 -11.12
N SER A 76 17.80 -8.29 -10.20
CA SER A 76 17.48 -6.86 -10.07
C SER A 76 18.01 -6.07 -11.27
N PHE A 77 17.76 -4.76 -11.26
CA PHE A 77 18.00 -3.85 -12.36
C PHE A 77 19.45 -3.88 -12.87
N LYS A 78 19.61 -3.92 -14.20
CA LYS A 78 20.91 -3.81 -14.92
C LYS A 78 21.95 -4.88 -14.56
N VAL A 79 21.55 -5.99 -13.93
CA VAL A 79 22.46 -7.11 -13.66
C VAL A 79 22.96 -7.74 -14.98
N VAL A 80 24.24 -8.11 -15.03
CA VAL A 80 24.84 -8.79 -16.18
C VAL A 80 25.23 -10.21 -15.78
N VAL A 81 24.56 -11.20 -16.37
CA VAL A 81 24.95 -12.60 -16.32
C VAL A 81 25.94 -12.85 -17.46
N GLY A 82 27.13 -13.32 -17.10
CA GLY A 82 28.21 -13.68 -18.01
C GLY A 82 27.84 -14.89 -18.86
N ARG A 83 28.69 -15.18 -19.87
CA ARG A 83 28.47 -16.25 -20.85
C ARG A 83 28.67 -17.63 -20.22
N ASP A 84 27.91 -18.62 -20.67
CA ASP A 84 27.97 -20.04 -20.23
C ASP A 84 27.86 -20.20 -18.71
N PHE A 85 27.15 -19.27 -18.06
CA PHE A 85 27.07 -19.21 -16.61
C PHE A 85 25.71 -19.70 -16.11
N VAL A 86 25.73 -20.53 -15.05
CA VAL A 86 24.53 -21.05 -14.41
C VAL A 86 24.26 -20.26 -13.13
N VAL A 87 23.18 -19.47 -13.13
CA VAL A 87 22.70 -18.79 -11.92
C VAL A 87 21.97 -19.82 -11.04
N PRO A 88 22.46 -20.09 -9.82
CA PRO A 88 21.86 -21.09 -8.95
C PRO A 88 20.42 -20.74 -8.55
N ALA A 89 19.59 -21.75 -8.35
CA ALA A 89 18.19 -21.58 -7.92
C ALA A 89 18.08 -20.70 -6.67
N TYR A 90 17.01 -19.91 -6.59
CA TYR A 90 16.72 -18.98 -5.49
C TYR A 90 17.75 -17.87 -5.24
N SER A 91 18.69 -17.65 -6.17
CA SER A 91 19.66 -16.55 -6.06
C SER A 91 19.02 -15.19 -6.28
N LYS A 92 19.40 -14.22 -5.46
CA LYS A 92 19.04 -12.80 -5.61
C LYS A 92 20.25 -12.00 -6.08
N GLY A 93 20.26 -11.55 -7.34
CA GLY A 93 21.32 -10.75 -7.92
C GLY A 93 21.00 -9.26 -7.89
N SER A 94 21.89 -8.43 -7.32
CA SER A 94 21.74 -6.96 -7.31
C SER A 94 23.07 -6.25 -7.52
N LEU A 95 23.05 -5.12 -8.22
CA LEU A 95 24.21 -4.23 -8.33
C LEU A 95 24.47 -3.46 -7.03
N LEU A 96 23.48 -3.38 -6.15
CA LEU A 96 23.63 -2.79 -4.82
C LEU A 96 24.13 -3.86 -3.86
N GLN A 97 25.12 -3.48 -3.05
CA GLN A 97 25.53 -4.27 -1.90
C GLN A 97 24.35 -4.35 -0.92
N GLN A 98 24.17 -5.52 -0.29
CA GLN A 98 23.22 -5.60 0.84
C GLN A 98 23.64 -4.58 1.88
N PRO A 99 22.72 -3.73 2.39
CA PRO A 99 22.96 -3.04 3.64
C PRO A 99 23.26 -4.11 4.69
N MET A 100 24.46 -4.08 5.26
CA MET A 100 24.71 -4.75 6.51
C MET A 100 24.10 -3.85 7.57
N GLU A 101 23.02 -4.28 8.22
CA GLU A 101 22.77 -3.78 9.56
C GLU A 101 23.63 -4.66 10.50
N GLU A 102 24.71 -4.08 11.02
CA GLU A 102 25.14 -4.45 12.35
C GLU A 102 24.01 -4.00 13.27
N ASP A 103 23.38 -4.96 13.97
CA ASP A 103 22.54 -4.68 15.12
C ASP A 103 23.37 -3.88 16.13
N SER A 104 23.28 -2.55 16.07
CA SER A 104 23.79 -1.67 17.10
C SER A 104 22.95 -0.41 17.11
N ASP A 105 22.07 -0.36 18.10
CA ASP A 105 21.28 0.80 18.51
C ASP A 105 22.19 2.01 18.78
N GLU A 106 22.52 2.83 17.77
CA GLU A 106 22.92 4.23 18.01
C GLU A 106 22.43 5.13 16.87
N GLU A 107 21.52 6.03 17.23
CA GLU A 107 21.20 7.20 16.44
C GLU A 107 22.48 7.99 16.13
N ASN A 108 22.74 8.22 14.84
CA ASN A 108 23.59 9.33 14.45
C ASN A 108 23.05 9.99 13.18
N LEU A 109 22.28 11.05 13.42
CA LEU A 109 22.10 12.16 12.51
C LEU A 109 23.46 12.60 11.96
N LEU A 110 23.63 12.67 10.64
CA LEU A 110 24.46 13.72 10.03
C LEU A 110 24.19 13.86 8.52
N SER A 111 23.72 15.06 8.21
CA SER A 111 23.86 15.84 6.98
C SER A 111 24.89 15.38 5.94
N GLY A 112 24.44 15.37 4.69
CA GLY A 112 25.15 15.92 3.54
C GLY A 112 26.38 15.15 3.07
N VAL A 113 26.21 14.36 2.01
CA VAL A 113 27.31 14.11 1.07
C VAL A 113 26.82 14.02 -0.36
N ASP A 114 27.49 14.83 -1.17
CA ASP A 114 27.34 15.09 -2.59
C ASP A 114 27.60 13.82 -3.43
N LEU A 115 26.72 13.55 -4.42
CA LEU A 115 26.84 12.40 -5.32
C LEU A 115 27.79 12.71 -6.48
N GLN A 116 29.10 12.63 -6.22
CA GLN A 116 30.11 12.48 -7.28
C GLN A 116 31.29 11.62 -6.79
N MET A 117 31.39 10.36 -7.22
CA MET A 117 32.69 9.81 -7.62
C MET A 117 32.64 8.46 -8.37
N GLU A 118 33.45 8.42 -9.41
CA GLU A 118 33.86 7.28 -10.23
C GLU A 118 34.48 6.15 -9.40
N SER A 119 34.07 4.89 -9.63
CA SER A 119 34.71 3.74 -8.99
C SER A 119 35.95 3.27 -9.75
N LYS A 120 37.12 3.58 -9.18
CA LYS A 120 38.35 2.80 -9.32
C LYS A 120 38.30 1.58 -8.40
N LEU A 121 38.77 0.45 -8.93
CA LEU A 121 39.02 -0.82 -8.22
C LEU A 121 40.10 -0.69 -7.14
N VAL A 122 39.85 -1.23 -5.94
CA VAL A 122 40.89 -1.68 -4.98
C VAL A 122 40.42 -2.95 -4.25
N LEU A 123 41.32 -3.95 -4.16
CA LEU A 123 41.20 -5.20 -3.40
C LEU A 123 41.59 -5.01 -1.93
N GLY A 124 40.92 -5.71 -0.99
CA GLY A 124 41.50 -5.98 0.33
C GLY A 124 40.56 -6.49 1.44
N HIS A 125 40.63 -7.81 1.68
CA HIS A 125 40.47 -8.59 2.94
C HIS A 125 39.10 -8.80 3.67
N ASN A 126 38.66 -10.09 3.64
CA ASN A 126 37.96 -10.94 4.63
C ASN A 126 36.68 -10.41 5.32
N VAL A 127 35.44 -10.88 5.10
CA VAL A 127 34.81 -12.24 5.25
C VAL A 127 33.63 -12.45 4.22
N PRO A 128 32.92 -13.61 4.14
CA PRO A 128 32.71 -14.40 2.92
C PRO A 128 31.59 -13.90 1.98
N HIS A 129 31.77 -12.77 1.29
CA HIS A 129 30.93 -12.44 0.14
C HIS A 129 31.46 -13.14 -1.10
N ARG A 130 30.78 -14.21 -1.54
CA ARG A 130 31.20 -14.98 -2.71
C ARG A 130 30.76 -14.24 -3.97
N LYS A 131 31.65 -13.39 -4.51
CA LYS A 131 31.56 -12.94 -5.90
C LYS A 131 31.64 -14.19 -6.79
N LEU A 132 30.51 -14.65 -7.34
CA LEU A 132 30.54 -15.78 -8.27
C LEU A 132 31.20 -15.29 -9.57
N GLU A 133 32.26 -15.98 -9.99
CA GLU A 133 32.88 -15.76 -11.29
C GLU A 133 31.83 -15.97 -12.39
N GLY A 134 31.40 -14.89 -13.03
CA GLY A 134 30.41 -14.94 -14.10
C GLY A 134 29.13 -14.13 -13.87
N ILE A 135 28.92 -13.45 -12.73
CA ILE A 135 27.88 -12.40 -12.62
C ILE A 135 28.53 -11.09 -12.20
N LEU A 136 28.22 -10.01 -12.92
CA LEU A 136 28.64 -8.65 -12.56
C LEU A 136 27.64 -8.04 -11.56
N SER A 137 27.44 -8.70 -10.41
CA SER A 137 26.55 -8.24 -9.33
C SER A 137 26.94 -8.88 -7.98
N TYR A 138 26.39 -8.35 -6.89
CA TYR A 138 26.38 -9.01 -5.59
C TYR A 138 25.27 -10.07 -5.56
N ILE A 139 25.53 -11.23 -4.95
CA ILE A 139 24.49 -12.22 -4.63
C ILE A 139 24.12 -12.01 -3.17
N TRP A 140 22.84 -11.70 -2.96
CA TRP A 140 22.27 -11.51 -1.64
C TRP A 140 22.08 -12.88 -0.99
N GLN A 141 22.60 -13.08 0.22
CA GLN A 141 22.33 -14.30 0.96
C GLN A 141 20.90 -14.29 1.49
N VAL A 142 20.24 -15.45 1.43
CA VAL A 142 18.96 -15.67 2.08
C VAL A 142 19.26 -15.87 3.56
N CYS A 143 19.02 -14.84 4.37
CA CYS A 143 18.97 -14.99 5.82
C CYS A 143 17.63 -15.63 6.17
N ASP A 144 17.67 -16.74 6.90
CA ASP A 144 16.47 -17.39 7.40
C ASP A 144 15.70 -16.43 8.34
N GLU A 145 14.39 -16.35 8.09
CA GLU A 145 13.33 -15.85 9.00
C GLU A 145 13.24 -14.34 9.33
N GLY A 146 14.08 -13.47 8.78
CA GLY A 146 14.03 -12.01 9.08
C GLY A 146 13.28 -11.10 8.08
N TRP A 147 12.72 -11.63 6.98
CA TRP A 147 12.31 -10.81 5.83
C TRP A 147 10.95 -10.09 5.93
N LYS A 148 10.30 -10.11 7.09
CA LYS A 148 8.97 -9.47 7.24
C LYS A 148 9.01 -7.94 7.18
N HIS A 149 10.18 -7.30 7.14
CA HIS A 149 10.27 -5.83 7.24
C HIS A 149 11.15 -5.13 6.18
N SER A 150 11.66 -5.84 5.17
CA SER A 150 12.48 -5.21 4.13
C SER A 150 11.66 -4.71 2.94
N VAL A 151 10.87 -3.65 3.17
CA VAL A 151 10.26 -2.84 2.09
C VAL A 151 11.08 -1.56 1.96
N ALA A 152 11.50 -1.23 0.74
CA ALA A 152 12.18 0.04 0.49
C ALA A 152 11.21 1.20 0.80
N PRO A 153 11.62 2.24 1.56
CA PRO A 153 10.76 3.38 1.85
C PRO A 153 10.26 4.00 0.54
N ILE A 154 8.94 4.07 0.37
CA ILE A 154 8.32 4.76 -0.76
C ILE A 154 8.43 6.26 -0.48
N PRO A 155 9.06 7.06 -1.36
CA PRO A 155 9.10 8.50 -1.19
C PRO A 155 7.68 9.07 -1.09
N LYS A 156 7.46 10.03 -0.17
CA LYS A 156 6.14 10.65 0.07
C LYS A 156 5.46 11.15 -1.20
N ASP A 157 6.23 11.68 -2.14
CA ASP A 157 5.73 12.21 -3.41
C ASP A 157 5.11 11.11 -4.29
N LYS A 158 5.69 9.91 -4.30
CA LYS A 158 5.15 8.76 -5.03
C LYS A 158 3.93 8.14 -4.34
N LEU A 159 3.81 8.33 -3.02
CA LEU A 159 2.65 7.88 -2.28
C LEU A 159 1.42 8.76 -2.57
N ALA A 160 1.62 10.07 -2.73
CA ALA A 160 0.57 10.99 -3.13
C ALA A 160 0.03 10.67 -4.54
N GLU A 161 0.90 10.32 -5.48
CA GLU A 161 0.51 9.90 -6.85
C GLU A 161 -0.36 8.64 -6.88
N ILE A 162 -0.19 7.70 -5.94
CA ILE A 162 -1.00 6.47 -5.87
C ILE A 162 -2.41 6.74 -5.35
N ILE A 163 -2.60 7.83 -4.59
CA ILE A 163 -3.89 8.18 -3.99
C ILE A 163 -4.73 9.02 -4.96
N ASP A 164 -4.09 9.82 -5.82
CA ASP A 164 -4.79 10.66 -6.82
C ASP A 164 -5.25 9.88 -8.08
N ASP A 165 -4.76 8.67 -8.32
CA ASP A 165 -5.05 7.90 -9.56
C ASP A 165 -6.33 7.05 -9.49
N ASP A 166 -7.04 7.04 -8.34
CA ASP A 166 -8.31 6.32 -8.14
C ASP A 166 -9.52 7.06 -8.76
N ASP A 167 -9.35 8.32 -9.16
CA ASP A 167 -10.44 9.20 -9.67
C ASP A 167 -10.62 9.17 -11.20
N THR A 168 -10.05 8.19 -11.92
CA THR A 168 -10.40 8.00 -13.33
C THR A 168 -11.52 6.98 -13.50
N GLU A 169 -12.75 7.48 -13.62
CA GLU A 169 -13.90 6.75 -14.16
C GLU A 169 -13.58 6.21 -15.57
N ASP A 170 -12.93 5.05 -15.66
CA ASP A 170 -12.92 4.25 -16.88
C ASP A 170 -13.35 2.82 -16.54
N GLU A 171 -14.68 2.62 -16.52
CA GLU A 171 -15.35 1.32 -16.55
C GLU A 171 -14.95 0.54 -17.83
N SER A 172 -13.72 0.07 -17.90
CA SER A 172 -13.32 -0.99 -18.81
C SER A 172 -12.94 -2.21 -17.99
N VAL A 173 -13.98 -2.93 -17.58
CA VAL A 173 -13.90 -4.25 -16.98
C VAL A 173 -13.19 -5.20 -17.95
N VAL A 174 -11.88 -5.36 -17.78
CA VAL A 174 -11.12 -6.49 -18.29
C VAL A 174 -10.74 -7.38 -17.11
N THR A 175 -11.69 -8.25 -16.75
CA THR A 175 -11.42 -9.41 -15.89
C THR A 175 -10.28 -10.24 -16.50
N PRO A 176 -9.18 -10.48 -15.78
CA PRO A 176 -8.25 -11.54 -16.16
C PRO A 176 -8.99 -12.85 -15.95
N SER A 177 -9.36 -13.50 -17.05
CA SER A 177 -9.91 -14.85 -17.04
C SER A 177 -8.82 -15.82 -16.56
N GLY A 178 -8.76 -16.04 -15.26
CA GLY A 178 -7.95 -17.06 -14.58
C GLY A 178 -8.42 -17.21 -13.14
N ASP A 179 -9.16 -18.29 -12.89
CA ASP A 179 -9.67 -18.74 -11.58
C ASP A 179 -10.89 -18.02 -10.99
N ALA A 180 -12.00 -18.11 -11.73
CA ALA A 180 -13.35 -17.98 -11.17
C ALA A 180 -13.68 -19.19 -10.27
N ASN A 181 -13.12 -19.22 -9.07
CA ASN A 181 -13.71 -19.95 -7.94
C ASN A 181 -13.38 -19.31 -6.58
N ARG A 182 -13.27 -17.97 -6.51
CA ARG A 182 -13.40 -17.27 -5.22
C ARG A 182 -14.89 -17.06 -4.99
N SER A 183 -15.47 -18.02 -4.27
CA SER A 183 -16.86 -18.04 -3.83
C SER A 183 -17.24 -16.69 -3.21
N ILE A 184 -18.43 -16.21 -3.52
CA ILE A 184 -19.08 -14.96 -3.05
C ILE A 184 -19.15 -14.85 -1.50
N ASN A 185 -18.67 -15.87 -0.77
CA ASN A 185 -18.56 -15.90 0.70
C ASN A 185 -17.20 -15.39 1.24
N ASN A 186 -16.23 -15.00 0.40
CA ASN A 186 -14.89 -14.59 0.84
C ASN A 186 -14.68 -13.07 0.97
N ASP A 187 -15.62 -12.24 0.50
CA ASP A 187 -15.43 -10.78 0.51
C ASP A 187 -15.71 -10.17 1.90
N VAL A 188 -16.69 -10.69 2.63
CA VAL A 188 -16.97 -10.28 4.02
C VAL A 188 -15.80 -10.62 4.94
N ASN A 189 -15.17 -11.78 4.74
CA ASN A 189 -13.97 -12.16 5.50
C ASN A 189 -12.78 -11.25 5.14
N GLY A 190 -12.65 -10.84 3.88
CA GLY A 190 -11.56 -9.95 3.45
C GLY A 190 -11.63 -8.56 4.09
N LEU A 191 -12.82 -7.98 4.19
CA LEU A 191 -13.01 -6.69 4.87
C LEU A 191 -12.77 -6.81 6.39
N TYR A 192 -13.33 -7.84 7.01
CA TYR A 192 -13.15 -8.08 8.45
C TYR A 192 -11.68 -8.35 8.81
N ASP A 193 -10.98 -9.18 8.02
CA ASP A 193 -9.56 -9.46 8.21
C ASP A 193 -8.71 -8.20 8.01
N PHE A 194 -9.05 -7.36 7.03
CA PHE A 194 -8.41 -6.07 6.81
C PHE A 194 -8.57 -5.14 8.02
N GLU A 195 -9.79 -5.01 8.55
CA GLU A 195 -10.07 -4.16 9.72
C GLU A 195 -9.32 -4.63 10.97
N ILE A 196 -9.22 -5.96 11.17
CA ILE A 196 -8.42 -6.52 12.27
C ILE A 196 -6.94 -6.17 12.11
N GLU A 197 -6.38 -6.26 10.91
CA GLU A 197 -4.97 -5.94 10.67
C GLU A 197 -4.70 -4.44 10.86
N VAL A 198 -5.60 -3.57 10.38
CA VAL A 198 -5.53 -2.12 10.61
C VAL A 198 -5.59 -1.80 12.11
N ASP A 199 -6.48 -2.46 12.86
CA ASP A 199 -6.58 -2.31 14.31
C ASP A 199 -5.30 -2.75 15.02
N GLY A 200 -4.76 -3.90 14.63
CA GLY A 200 -3.48 -4.38 15.15
C GLY A 200 -2.32 -3.42 14.85
N THR A 201 -2.24 -2.88 13.64
CA THR A 201 -1.24 -1.88 13.26
C THR A 201 -1.40 -0.58 14.04
N PHE A 202 -2.62 -0.08 14.19
CA PHE A 202 -2.90 1.13 14.96
C PHE A 202 -2.52 0.96 16.44
N LEU A 203 -2.93 -0.14 17.08
CA LEU A 203 -2.62 -0.41 18.48
C LEU A 203 -1.11 -0.55 18.71
N ARG A 204 -0.38 -1.25 17.83
CA ARG A 204 1.09 -1.29 17.88
C ARG A 204 1.69 0.11 17.77
N ALA A 205 1.20 0.94 16.84
CA ALA A 205 1.68 2.30 16.69
C ALA A 205 1.44 3.16 17.94
N VAL A 206 0.34 2.92 18.66
CA VAL A 206 0.05 3.56 19.95
C VAL A 206 1.01 3.08 21.05
N GLU A 207 1.17 1.77 21.20
CA GLU A 207 2.01 1.17 22.24
C GLU A 207 3.49 1.55 22.09
N GLU A 208 3.98 1.54 20.86
CA GLU A 208 5.37 1.86 20.52
C GLU A 208 5.59 3.37 20.30
N ASN A 209 4.53 4.18 20.39
CA ASN A 209 4.54 5.63 20.14
C ASN A 209 5.21 6.00 18.79
N ILE A 210 4.81 5.27 17.74
CA ILE A 210 5.28 5.45 16.38
C ILE A 210 4.75 6.78 15.81
N VAL A 211 5.55 7.42 14.93
CA VAL A 211 5.13 8.63 14.21
C VAL A 211 4.05 8.28 13.18
N ALA A 212 2.99 9.09 13.07
CA ALA A 212 1.86 8.86 12.18
C ALA A 212 2.25 8.50 10.73
N ASP A 213 3.28 9.14 10.18
CA ASP A 213 3.80 8.85 8.83
C ASP A 213 4.21 7.39 8.62
N LEU A 214 4.75 6.73 9.64
CA LEU A 214 5.15 5.32 9.55
C LEU A 214 3.93 4.39 9.61
N ALA A 215 2.94 4.71 10.44
CA ALA A 215 1.67 3.99 10.47
C ALA A 215 0.92 4.13 9.13
N VAL A 216 0.99 5.30 8.48
CA VAL A 216 0.46 5.51 7.13
C VAL A 216 1.11 4.54 6.12
N LEU A 217 2.43 4.31 6.19
CA LEU A 217 3.10 3.38 5.27
C LEU A 217 2.64 1.94 5.46
N GLU A 218 2.50 1.51 6.71
CA GLU A 218 2.05 0.15 7.02
C GLU A 218 0.60 -0.07 6.60
N ILE A 219 -0.29 0.87 6.92
CA ILE A 219 -1.71 0.77 6.54
C ILE A 219 -1.89 0.87 5.02
N ASN A 220 -1.12 1.68 4.31
CA ASN A 220 -1.16 1.69 2.84
C ASN A 220 -0.69 0.35 2.24
N SER A 221 0.29 -0.30 2.86
CA SER A 221 0.67 -1.66 2.47
C SER A 221 -0.48 -2.65 2.65
N LEU A 222 -1.26 -2.54 3.74
CA LEU A 222 -2.47 -3.34 3.96
C LEU A 222 -3.57 -3.00 2.96
N ARG A 223 -3.84 -1.72 2.70
CA ARG A 223 -4.82 -1.26 1.71
C ARG A 223 -4.58 -1.92 0.35
N LEU A 224 -3.33 -1.88 -0.11
CA LEU A 224 -2.93 -2.44 -1.40
C LEU A 224 -2.97 -3.98 -1.40
N SER A 225 -2.66 -4.64 -0.29
CA SER A 225 -2.68 -6.11 -0.22
C SER A 225 -4.09 -6.68 -0.18
N TYR A 226 -5.01 -5.97 0.47
CA TYR A 226 -6.43 -6.34 0.56
C TYR A 226 -7.28 -5.73 -0.57
N ASN A 227 -6.71 -4.89 -1.43
CA ASN A 227 -7.40 -4.17 -2.51
C ASN A 227 -8.60 -3.35 -1.99
N MET A 228 -8.35 -2.52 -0.98
CA MET A 228 -9.34 -1.68 -0.31
C MET A 228 -9.30 -0.23 -0.81
N GLU A 229 -10.47 0.42 -0.81
CA GLU A 229 -10.62 1.84 -1.08
C GLU A 229 -10.14 2.71 0.10
N SER A 230 -9.84 3.99 -0.16
CA SER A 230 -9.42 4.93 0.88
C SER A 230 -10.47 5.11 1.98
N ALA A 231 -11.75 5.07 1.61
CA ALA A 231 -12.87 5.11 2.56
C ALA A 231 -12.78 3.99 3.61
N HIS A 232 -12.53 2.75 3.19
CA HIS A 232 -12.38 1.63 4.12
C HIS A 232 -11.19 1.81 5.07
N CYS A 233 -10.08 2.42 4.62
CA CYS A 233 -8.99 2.81 5.51
C CYS A 233 -9.43 3.85 6.54
N ALA A 234 -10.14 4.90 6.11
CA ALA A 234 -10.65 5.94 7.00
C ALA A 234 -11.60 5.38 8.08
N GLY A 235 -12.55 4.54 7.67
CA GLY A 235 -13.48 3.85 8.57
C GLY A 235 -12.74 2.93 9.55
N ALA A 236 -11.84 2.06 9.08
CA ALA A 236 -11.10 1.14 9.93
C ALA A 236 -10.19 1.85 10.95
N ILE A 237 -9.47 2.90 10.51
CA ILE A 237 -8.63 3.70 11.40
C ILE A 237 -9.48 4.39 12.48
N PHE A 238 -10.59 5.02 12.07
CA PHE A 238 -11.48 5.70 13.00
C PHE A 238 -12.10 4.71 14.00
N TYR A 239 -12.51 3.54 13.54
CA TYR A 239 -12.99 2.45 14.40
C TYR A 239 -11.96 2.11 15.47
N SER A 240 -10.70 1.89 15.10
CA SER A 240 -9.62 1.56 16.04
C SER A 240 -9.35 2.68 17.05
N MET A 241 -9.42 3.95 16.63
CA MET A 241 -9.31 5.09 17.53
C MET A 241 -10.43 5.10 18.58
N MET A 242 -11.67 4.91 18.15
CA MET A 242 -12.85 4.94 19.01
C MET A 242 -12.92 3.71 19.91
N LYS A 243 -12.50 2.55 19.42
CA LYS A 243 -12.35 1.32 20.19
C LYS A 243 -11.33 1.50 21.31
N LEU A 244 -10.15 2.06 21.01
CA LEU A 244 -9.16 2.40 22.03
C LEU A 244 -9.72 3.40 23.06
N ALA A 245 -10.52 4.37 22.62
CA ALA A 245 -11.16 5.34 23.53
C ALA A 245 -12.12 4.66 24.51
N ALA A 246 -12.90 3.69 24.03
CA ALA A 246 -13.82 2.89 24.82
C ALA A 246 -13.07 1.92 25.76
N ASP A 247 -12.00 1.28 25.29
CA ASP A 247 -11.19 0.36 26.10
C ASP A 247 -10.35 1.10 27.16
N THR A 248 -10.08 2.39 26.96
CA THR A 248 -9.39 3.23 27.94
C THR A 248 -10.26 3.40 29.19
N PRO A 249 -9.71 3.21 30.42
CA PRO A 249 -10.47 3.31 31.65
C PRO A 249 -11.25 4.62 31.76
N HIS A 250 -12.57 4.52 31.89
CA HIS A 250 -13.47 5.65 32.01
C HIS A 250 -14.59 5.32 33.00
N SER A 251 -15.12 6.34 33.69
CA SER A 251 -16.16 6.18 34.71
C SER A 251 -17.47 6.89 34.35
N SER A 252 -17.45 7.67 33.28
CA SER A 252 -18.56 8.51 32.84
C SER A 252 -18.47 8.78 31.33
N ALA A 253 -19.59 9.21 30.73
CA ALA A 253 -19.64 9.63 29.33
C ALA A 253 -18.70 10.82 29.04
N ILE A 254 -18.45 11.68 30.03
CA ILE A 254 -17.51 12.81 29.90
C ILE A 254 -16.07 12.30 29.80
N ASP A 255 -15.72 11.28 30.58
CA ASP A 255 -14.38 10.67 30.51
C ASP A 255 -14.18 9.96 29.16
N LEU A 256 -15.20 9.24 28.68
CA LEU A 256 -15.18 8.60 27.37
C LEU A 256 -15.02 9.62 26.24
N TYR A 257 -15.77 10.73 26.28
CA TYR A 257 -15.61 11.83 25.32
C TYR A 257 -14.19 12.39 25.34
N LYS A 258 -13.60 12.61 26.52
CA LYS A 258 -12.22 13.09 26.64
C LYS A 258 -11.21 12.09 26.08
N ASN A 259 -11.41 10.80 26.30
CA ASN A 259 -10.57 9.76 25.72
C ASN A 259 -10.64 9.82 24.19
N ALA A 260 -11.85 9.86 23.62
CA ALA A 260 -12.06 9.95 22.17
C ALA A 260 -11.41 11.21 21.59
N ALA A 261 -11.70 12.38 22.16
CA ALA A 261 -11.12 13.65 21.71
C ALA A 261 -9.58 13.63 21.76
N SER A 262 -9.00 13.13 22.85
CA SER A 262 -7.54 13.02 23.02
C SER A 262 -6.90 12.12 21.95
N ILE A 263 -7.50 10.95 21.70
CA ILE A 263 -6.98 9.99 20.72
C ILE A 263 -7.12 10.53 19.29
N ILE A 264 -8.29 11.09 18.94
CA ILE A 264 -8.53 11.70 17.63
C ILE A 264 -7.53 12.85 17.41
N THR A 265 -7.36 13.76 18.36
CA THR A 265 -6.38 14.86 18.23
C THR A 265 -4.94 14.34 18.09
N ARG A 266 -4.55 13.31 18.88
CA ARG A 266 -3.20 12.74 18.83
C ARG A 266 -2.88 12.12 17.46
N TRP A 267 -3.87 11.49 16.84
CA TRP A 267 -3.73 10.72 15.61
C TRP A 267 -4.41 11.37 14.39
N LYS A 268 -4.82 12.63 14.48
CA LYS A 268 -5.48 13.35 13.38
C LYS A 268 -4.67 13.35 12.08
N GLY A 269 -3.34 13.38 12.16
CA GLY A 269 -2.47 13.30 10.99
C GLY A 269 -2.53 11.94 10.27
N LEU A 270 -2.79 10.86 11.02
CA LEU A 270 -3.01 9.53 10.44
C LEU A 270 -4.39 9.45 9.78
N LEU A 271 -5.44 9.90 10.48
CA LEU A 271 -6.81 9.88 9.95
C LEU A 271 -6.97 10.81 8.73
N GLY A 272 -6.49 12.04 8.84
CA GLY A 272 -6.56 13.05 7.78
C GLY A 272 -5.71 12.74 6.54
N PHE A 273 -4.82 11.74 6.60
CA PHE A 273 -4.16 11.23 5.40
C PHE A 273 -5.14 10.52 4.45
N TYR A 274 -6.15 9.83 5.01
CA TYR A 274 -7.15 9.07 4.26
C TYR A 274 -8.46 9.83 4.10
N VAL A 275 -8.82 10.69 5.06
CA VAL A 275 -10.02 11.53 5.01
C VAL A 275 -9.74 12.80 4.20
N LYS A 276 -9.84 12.71 2.86
CA LYS A 276 -9.56 13.83 1.96
C LYS A 276 -10.82 14.37 1.30
N GLN A 277 -11.69 13.49 0.84
CA GLN A 277 -12.93 13.83 0.14
C GLN A 277 -14.13 13.59 1.04
N SER A 278 -15.27 14.05 0.54
CA SER A 278 -16.56 13.88 1.21
C SER A 278 -16.95 12.42 1.43
N ASP A 279 -16.54 11.50 0.53
CA ASP A 279 -16.87 10.07 0.66
C ASP A 279 -16.22 9.45 1.89
N GLU A 280 -14.92 9.70 2.13
CA GLU A 280 -14.26 9.18 3.33
C GLU A 280 -14.76 9.86 4.62
N GLN A 281 -15.13 11.14 4.54
CA GLN A 281 -15.75 11.84 5.67
C GLN A 281 -17.10 11.19 6.05
N ILE A 282 -17.94 10.85 5.06
CA ILE A 282 -19.20 10.15 5.30
C ILE A 282 -18.98 8.74 5.84
N GLU A 283 -17.95 8.04 5.36
CA GLU A 283 -17.58 6.72 5.90
C GLU A 283 -17.18 6.82 7.38
N VAL A 284 -16.44 7.86 7.79
CA VAL A 284 -16.13 8.11 9.22
C VAL A 284 -17.39 8.36 10.04
N ILE A 285 -18.34 9.16 9.52
CA ILE A 285 -19.61 9.44 10.19
C ILE A 285 -20.44 8.15 10.33
N SER A 286 -20.51 7.36 9.26
CA SER A 286 -21.25 6.09 9.21
C SER A 286 -20.63 5.07 10.16
N ARG A 287 -19.29 5.01 10.23
CA ARG A 287 -18.60 4.16 11.19
C ARG A 287 -18.90 4.55 12.63
N LEU A 288 -18.91 5.85 12.94
CA LEU A 288 -19.31 6.31 14.28
C LEU A 288 -20.74 5.88 14.59
N GLU A 289 -21.64 5.95 13.61
CA GLU A 289 -23.04 5.56 13.75
C GLU A 289 -23.15 4.08 14.11
N GLU A 290 -22.47 3.20 13.38
CA GLU A 290 -22.40 1.76 13.65
C GLU A 290 -21.89 1.47 15.07
N MET A 291 -20.79 2.09 15.47
CA MET A 291 -20.24 1.92 16.83
C MET A 291 -21.20 2.42 17.92
N CYS A 292 -21.91 3.52 17.65
CA CYS A 292 -22.94 4.01 18.55
C CYS A 292 -24.14 3.06 18.60
N GLN A 293 -24.50 2.36 17.52
CA GLN A 293 -25.56 1.35 17.54
C GLN A 293 -25.16 0.12 18.37
N GLU A 294 -23.91 -0.33 18.22
CA GLU A 294 -23.34 -1.45 18.99
C GLU A 294 -23.23 -1.12 20.49
N SER A 295 -22.86 0.11 20.83
CA SER A 295 -22.74 0.61 22.20
C SER A 295 -23.69 1.80 22.48
N ALA A 296 -24.99 1.56 22.28
CA ALA A 296 -26.03 2.60 22.35
C ALA A 296 -26.14 3.31 23.71
N GLN A 297 -25.77 2.65 24.82
CA GLN A 297 -25.86 3.24 26.15
C GLN A 297 -24.65 4.11 26.51
N GLU A 298 -23.47 3.79 25.98
CA GLU A 298 -22.22 4.46 26.34
C GLU A 298 -21.77 5.47 25.26
N LEU A 299 -21.61 5.01 24.02
CA LEU A 299 -21.17 5.86 22.89
C LEU A 299 -22.33 6.65 22.28
N GLY A 300 -23.54 6.08 22.24
CA GLY A 300 -24.69 6.72 21.59
C GLY A 300 -24.96 8.18 22.00
N PRO A 301 -24.99 8.51 23.31
CA PRO A 301 -25.20 9.90 23.76
C PRO A 301 -24.12 10.90 23.31
N LEU A 302 -22.94 10.41 22.89
CA LEU A 302 -21.81 11.23 22.49
C LEU A 302 -21.77 11.53 20.99
N PHE A 303 -22.56 10.84 20.15
CA PHE A 303 -22.50 10.95 18.69
C PHE A 303 -22.43 12.39 18.18
N ALA A 304 -23.44 13.22 18.47
CA ALA A 304 -23.48 14.61 18.01
C ALA A 304 -22.34 15.48 18.56
N HIS A 305 -21.84 15.18 19.77
CA HIS A 305 -20.71 15.89 20.35
C HIS A 305 -19.41 15.55 19.62
N ILE A 306 -19.21 14.29 19.25
CA ILE A 306 -18.04 13.83 18.50
C ILE A 306 -18.08 14.38 17.06
N ILE A 307 -19.24 14.37 16.40
CA ILE A 307 -19.41 14.98 15.06
C ILE A 307 -19.03 16.47 15.10
N ARG A 308 -19.56 17.22 16.07
CA ARG A 308 -19.23 18.63 16.25
C ARG A 308 -17.73 18.83 16.51
N PHE A 309 -17.14 18.02 17.37
CA PHE A 309 -15.71 18.06 17.66
C PHE A 309 -14.85 17.83 16.41
N MET A 310 -15.23 16.87 15.55
CA MET A 310 -14.50 16.61 14.29
C MET A 310 -14.70 17.71 13.24
N TYR A 311 -15.78 18.49 13.33
CA TYR A 311 -16.04 19.66 12.48
C TYR A 311 -15.28 20.92 12.92
N GLU A 312 -14.98 21.07 14.21
CA GLU A 312 -14.30 22.27 14.73
C GLU A 312 -12.96 22.54 14.01
N GLU A 313 -12.66 23.81 13.75
CA GLU A 313 -11.51 24.30 12.97
C GLU A 313 -10.15 23.76 13.47
N GLU A 314 -10.03 23.44 14.76
CA GLU A 314 -8.80 22.85 15.33
C GLU A 314 -8.53 21.41 14.85
N ASN A 315 -9.59 20.67 14.53
CA ASN A 315 -9.52 19.28 14.09
C ASN A 315 -9.64 19.15 12.57
N ASP A 316 -10.58 19.88 11.95
CA ASP A 316 -10.79 19.95 10.49
C ASP A 316 -10.82 18.56 9.82
N ILE A 317 -11.54 17.62 10.43
CA ILE A 317 -11.70 16.24 9.92
C ILE A 317 -12.97 16.12 9.07
N LEU A 318 -14.05 16.78 9.50
CA LEU A 318 -15.33 16.77 8.81
C LEU A 318 -15.68 18.18 8.33
N GLN A 319 -16.12 18.27 7.08
CA GLN A 319 -16.59 19.51 6.47
C GLN A 319 -18.11 19.54 6.43
N GLU A 320 -18.66 20.76 6.37
CA GLU A 320 -20.10 20.98 6.28
C GLU A 320 -20.75 20.14 5.17
N VAL A 321 -20.15 20.16 3.97
CA VAL A 321 -20.67 19.45 2.79
C VAL A 321 -20.86 17.95 3.06
N ALA A 322 -19.91 17.31 3.75
CA ALA A 322 -20.01 15.87 4.05
C ALA A 322 -21.11 15.58 5.09
N ILE A 323 -21.23 16.43 6.12
CA ILE A 323 -22.25 16.28 7.17
C ILE A 323 -23.65 16.46 6.59
N LEU A 324 -23.84 17.46 5.72
CA LEU A 324 -25.12 17.69 5.05
C LEU A 324 -25.46 16.55 4.08
N ARG A 325 -24.49 16.06 3.31
CA ARG A 325 -24.71 14.94 2.38
C ARG A 325 -25.06 13.64 3.12
N TRP A 326 -24.37 13.31 4.21
CA TRP A 326 -24.74 12.19 5.09
C TRP A 326 -26.17 12.34 5.62
N ALA A 327 -26.55 13.55 6.05
CA ALA A 327 -27.89 13.81 6.55
C ALA A 327 -28.98 13.61 5.47
N ASP A 328 -28.70 14.02 4.24
CA ASP A 328 -29.60 13.85 3.09
C ASP A 328 -29.71 12.37 2.68
N GLU A 329 -28.60 11.62 2.68
CA GLU A 329 -28.59 10.17 2.45
C GLU A 329 -29.47 9.43 3.48
N LYS A 330 -29.43 9.87 4.75
CA LYS A 330 -30.24 9.30 5.84
C LYS A 330 -31.70 9.76 5.86
N ALA A 331 -32.08 10.80 5.11
CA ALA A 331 -33.46 11.30 5.09
C ALA A 331 -34.48 10.24 4.63
N GLY A 332 -34.05 9.34 3.73
CA GLY A 332 -34.86 8.23 3.21
C GLY A 332 -34.89 6.96 4.08
N ALA A 333 -34.08 6.90 5.14
CA ALA A 333 -33.93 5.69 5.97
C ALA A 333 -35.14 5.44 6.91
N ASP A 334 -35.20 4.24 7.48
CA ASP A 334 -36.20 3.87 8.47
C ASP A 334 -36.04 4.67 9.78
N GLU A 335 -37.13 4.84 10.53
CA GLU A 335 -37.13 5.64 11.77
C GLU A 335 -36.20 5.09 12.86
N SER A 336 -35.89 3.79 12.83
CA SER A 336 -34.89 3.15 13.70
C SER A 336 -33.47 3.64 13.42
N ASP A 337 -33.19 4.01 12.18
CA ASP A 337 -31.84 4.32 11.69
C ASP A 337 -31.59 5.84 11.74
N LYS A 338 -32.63 6.62 12.05
CA LYS A 338 -32.57 8.08 12.18
C LYS A 338 -32.27 8.58 13.59
N VAL A 339 -31.95 7.69 14.54
CA VAL A 339 -31.71 8.06 15.94
C VAL A 339 -30.60 9.09 16.04
N TYR A 340 -29.46 8.84 15.38
CA TYR A 340 -28.30 9.74 15.40
C TYR A 340 -28.45 10.95 14.49
N LEU A 341 -29.18 10.81 13.38
CA LEU A 341 -29.60 11.95 12.55
C LEU A 341 -30.40 12.97 13.37
N LYS A 342 -31.40 12.51 14.14
CA LYS A 342 -32.20 13.35 15.04
C LYS A 342 -31.37 13.98 16.15
N GLN A 343 -30.36 13.27 16.66
CA GLN A 343 -29.44 13.81 17.66
C GLN A 343 -28.60 14.97 17.10
N CYS A 344 -28.24 14.92 15.81
CA CYS A 344 -27.52 15.97 15.11
C CYS A 344 -28.40 17.09 14.53
N GLU A 345 -29.74 16.96 14.56
CA GLU A 345 -30.67 17.91 13.93
C GLU A 345 -30.44 19.38 14.33
N PRO A 346 -30.21 19.73 15.61
CA PRO A 346 -29.91 21.12 15.98
C PRO A 346 -28.61 21.66 15.34
N PHE A 347 -27.61 20.79 15.17
CA PHE A 347 -26.33 21.15 14.58
C PHE A 347 -26.43 21.26 13.05
N ILE A 348 -27.13 20.33 12.40
CA ILE A 348 -27.40 20.37 10.96
C ILE A 348 -28.22 21.62 10.59
N THR A 349 -29.20 21.98 11.41
CA THR A 349 -29.98 23.20 11.20
C THR A 349 -29.10 24.44 11.27
N TRP A 350 -28.21 24.51 12.28
CA TRP A 350 -27.25 25.59 12.42
C TRP A 350 -26.28 25.70 11.23
N LEU A 351 -25.81 24.57 10.69
CA LEU A 351 -24.96 24.56 9.49
C LEU A 351 -25.70 25.19 8.29
N LYS A 352 -26.94 24.76 8.03
CA LYS A 352 -27.76 25.29 6.93
C LYS A 352 -28.01 26.79 7.06
N GLU A 353 -28.39 27.25 8.25
CA GLU A 353 -28.63 28.69 8.51
C GLU A 353 -27.35 29.53 8.31
N THR A 354 -26.19 29.01 8.71
CA THR A 354 -24.92 29.73 8.55
C THR A 354 -24.49 29.80 7.09
N SER A 355 -24.77 28.76 6.30
CA SER A 355 -24.46 28.74 4.86
C SER A 355 -25.30 29.72 4.05
N ASP A 356 -26.60 29.86 4.38
CA ASP A 356 -27.50 30.77 3.67
C ASP A 356 -27.14 32.26 3.91
N ASP A 357 -26.55 32.58 5.07
CA ASP A 357 -26.14 33.95 5.43
C ASP A 357 -24.81 34.40 4.77
N GLU A 358 -24.00 33.48 4.23
CA GLU A 358 -22.72 33.79 3.55
C GLU A 358 -22.87 34.05 2.04
N ASP A 359 -24.00 33.62 1.45
CA ASP A 359 -24.31 33.76 0.02
C ASP A 359 -25.18 35.00 -0.33
N ASP A 360 -25.62 35.78 0.68
CA ASP A 360 -26.35 37.06 0.57
C ASP A 360 -25.44 38.30 0.81
#